data_AF-A0A182JAA4-F1
#
_entry.id   AF-A0A182JAA4-F1
#
_cell.length_a   1.000
_cell.length_b   1.000
_cell.length_c   1.000
_cell.angle_alpha   90.00
_cell.angle_beta   90.00
_cell.angle_gamma   90.00
#
_symmetry.space_group_name_H-M   'P 1'
#
loop_
_entity.id
_entity.type
_entity.pdbx_description
1 polymer ?
#
loop_
_entity_poly.entity_id
_entity_poly.type
_entity_poly.pdbx_seq_one_letter_code
_entity_poly.pdbx_strand_id
1 'polypeptide(L)'
;MIGIKYLNDAHLKGFEKYKYNCVDNSILSVYVMHPFWNKVVLFCPRWIAPNLLTFSGFLLTVVNFFLIGYYDPDFRAATHSPIPVPDWVWIAAAINLFVAYTLDGIDGKQARRTGTSGPLGELFDHGLDSYSAVLIPIYVFSIFGAADLPPVRMYFITLNVFMNFYLPHVEKYITGVMFLPWGYDFVMWGVSITLAITGIFGAEFWQIPIFGIKPCHIFEITLYVSAVITSHPIIIHNIYKSYRDKTGKMRSFTEAVRPLVPLSSLFILCTLWVLFSRNGIIDMEPRLYFIMCGTLFSNICCRLIVSQMSDTRADLWNGLLNLLCVAAVLAILPYPAIGLPELSVELERYLLYALAACVTIAHLHYGAGVVREMCHHFRIRCFKIPTAPLPQTAPPPTDDMEDIAL
;
A
#
# COMPACT_ATOMS: atom_id res chain seq x y z
N MET A 1 -14.88 -3.72 -21.72
CA MET A 1 -14.13 -4.45 -20.66
C MET A 1 -14.42 -5.93 -20.81
N ILE A 2 -13.39 -6.75 -20.85
CA ILE A 2 -13.47 -8.20 -21.03
C ILE A 2 -14.35 -8.77 -19.91
N GLY A 3 -15.28 -9.67 -20.23
CA GLY A 3 -16.32 -10.20 -19.33
C GLY A 3 -15.83 -11.14 -18.23
N ILE A 4 -14.64 -10.91 -17.67
CA ILE A 4 -14.08 -11.69 -16.56
C ILE A 4 -14.81 -11.32 -15.28
N LYS A 5 -15.28 -12.34 -14.54
CA LYS A 5 -15.81 -12.20 -13.18
C LYS A 5 -14.71 -12.49 -12.17
N TYR A 6 -14.52 -11.58 -11.21
CA TYR A 6 -13.53 -11.73 -10.14
C TYR A 6 -14.13 -12.23 -8.82
N LEU A 7 -15.40 -11.89 -8.56
CA LEU A 7 -16.14 -12.31 -7.39
C LEU A 7 -17.08 -13.46 -7.76
N ASN A 8 -17.05 -14.53 -6.95
CA ASN A 8 -18.00 -15.62 -7.03
C ASN A 8 -19.12 -15.40 -6.01
N ASP A 9 -20.14 -16.26 -6.03
CA ASP A 9 -21.30 -16.14 -5.13
C ASP A 9 -20.92 -16.25 -3.65
N ALA A 10 -19.84 -16.97 -3.31
CA ALA A 10 -19.35 -17.05 -1.93
C ALA A 10 -18.76 -15.71 -1.48
N HIS A 11 -17.99 -15.03 -2.34
CA HIS A 11 -17.49 -13.68 -2.07
C HIS A 11 -18.64 -12.71 -1.79
N LEU A 12 -19.63 -12.68 -2.68
CA LEU A 12 -20.77 -11.76 -2.59
C LEU A 12 -21.59 -11.99 -1.31
N LYS A 13 -21.96 -13.25 -1.02
CA LYS A 13 -22.66 -13.61 0.23
C LYS A 13 -21.84 -13.31 1.48
N GLY A 14 -20.52 -13.42 1.39
CA GLY A 14 -19.60 -13.04 2.46
C GLY A 14 -19.68 -11.54 2.75
N PHE A 15 -19.64 -10.71 1.70
CA PHE A 15 -19.74 -9.26 1.84
C PHE A 15 -21.10 -8.80 2.40
N GLU A 16 -22.20 -9.49 2.11
CA GLU A 16 -23.52 -9.17 2.71
C GLU A 16 -23.51 -9.31 4.24
N LYS A 17 -22.68 -10.22 4.78
CA LYS A 17 -22.56 -10.48 6.23
C LYS A 17 -21.44 -9.68 6.87
N TYR A 18 -20.65 -8.97 6.07
CA TYR A 18 -19.47 -8.28 6.55
C TYR A 18 -19.84 -7.15 7.51
N LYS A 19 -19.13 -7.10 8.63
CA LYS A 19 -19.18 -6.00 9.59
C LYS A 19 -17.78 -5.45 9.79
N TYR A 20 -17.67 -4.14 9.73
CA TYR A 20 -16.43 -3.44 10.02
C TYR A 20 -15.97 -3.80 11.44
N ASN A 21 -14.73 -4.27 11.57
CA ASN A 21 -14.16 -4.70 12.83
C ASN A 21 -12.66 -4.39 12.84
N CYS A 22 -12.35 -3.17 13.23
CA CYS A 22 -10.99 -2.67 13.35
C CYS A 22 -10.82 -2.04 14.73
N VAL A 23 -9.66 -2.27 15.34
CA VAL A 23 -9.27 -1.68 16.61
C VAL A 23 -8.10 -0.75 16.35
N ASP A 24 -8.28 0.51 16.72
CA ASP A 24 -7.22 1.51 16.74
C ASP A 24 -6.91 1.91 18.18
N ASN A 25 -5.69 1.64 18.62
CA ASN A 25 -5.18 2.04 19.92
C ASN A 25 -3.87 2.83 19.79
N SER A 26 -3.56 3.35 18.60
CA SER A 26 -2.41 4.22 18.37
C SER A 26 -2.57 5.52 19.15
N ILE A 27 -1.56 5.89 19.93
CA ILE A 27 -1.57 7.13 20.72
C ILE A 27 -1.78 8.35 19.81
N LEU A 28 -1.09 8.40 18.67
CA LEU A 28 -1.20 9.51 17.74
C LEU A 28 -2.60 9.54 17.10
N SER A 29 -3.14 8.38 16.71
CA SER A 29 -4.48 8.30 16.12
C SER A 29 -5.55 8.77 17.10
N VAL A 30 -5.60 8.14 18.28
CA VAL A 30 -6.67 8.31 19.25
C VAL A 30 -6.70 9.73 19.80
N TYR A 31 -5.55 10.30 20.16
CA TYR A 31 -5.49 11.57 20.87
C TYR A 31 -5.31 12.79 19.98
N VAL A 32 -4.85 12.63 18.73
CA VAL A 32 -4.58 13.75 17.83
C VAL A 32 -5.39 13.62 16.55
N MET A 33 -5.25 12.51 15.82
CA MET A 33 -5.81 12.40 14.47
C MET A 33 -7.31 12.24 14.46
N HIS A 34 -7.89 11.38 15.30
CA HIS A 34 -9.34 11.23 15.41
C HIS A 34 -10.04 12.54 15.80
N PRO A 35 -9.59 13.29 16.82
CA PRO A 35 -10.13 14.62 17.11
C PRO A 35 -10.00 15.60 15.94
N PHE A 36 -8.86 15.62 15.25
CA PHE A 36 -8.63 16.45 14.08
C PHE A 36 -9.59 16.09 12.94
N TRP A 37 -9.63 14.83 12.51
CA TRP A 37 -10.50 14.32 11.45
C TRP A 37 -12.00 14.46 11.77
N ASN A 38 -12.40 14.30 13.04
CA ASN A 38 -13.78 14.54 13.47
C ASN A 38 -14.20 16.00 13.28
N LYS A 39 -13.27 16.96 13.37
CA LYS A 39 -13.53 18.37 13.03
C LYS A 39 -13.47 18.59 11.53
N VAL A 40 -12.45 18.07 10.85
CA VAL A 40 -12.24 18.28 9.39
C VAL A 40 -13.41 17.73 8.58
N VAL A 41 -13.92 16.55 8.93
CA VAL A 41 -15.04 15.94 8.19
C VAL A 41 -16.27 16.86 8.17
N LEU A 42 -16.46 17.72 9.19
CA LEU A 42 -17.60 18.65 9.23
C LEU A 42 -17.62 19.64 8.06
N PHE A 43 -16.44 20.00 7.54
CA PHE A 43 -16.30 20.85 6.36
C PHE A 43 -16.56 20.10 5.04
N CYS A 44 -16.53 18.76 5.03
CA CYS A 44 -16.84 17.96 3.85
C CYS A 44 -18.35 18.00 3.56
N PRO A 45 -18.78 18.53 2.40
CA PRO A 45 -20.18 18.56 2.01
C PRO A 45 -20.79 17.16 1.97
N ARG A 46 -22.03 17.03 2.46
CA ARG A 46 -22.73 15.73 2.54
C ARG A 46 -23.09 15.10 1.19
N TRP A 47 -22.87 15.79 0.07
CA TRP A 47 -23.07 15.23 -1.28
C TRP A 47 -21.80 14.57 -1.83
N ILE A 48 -20.65 14.75 -1.18
CA ILE A 48 -19.39 14.09 -1.55
C ILE A 48 -19.39 12.66 -1.02
N ALA A 49 -19.31 11.70 -1.92
CA ALA A 49 -19.20 10.28 -1.60
C ALA A 49 -17.86 9.96 -0.91
N PRO A 50 -17.84 9.10 0.12
CA PRO A 50 -16.62 8.69 0.81
C PRO A 50 -15.52 8.20 -0.13
N ASN A 51 -15.85 7.26 -1.04
CA ASN A 51 -14.87 6.69 -1.98
C ASN A 51 -14.27 7.75 -2.93
N LEU A 52 -14.93 8.90 -3.12
CA LEU A 52 -14.36 10.01 -3.90
C LEU A 52 -13.25 10.71 -3.11
N LEU A 53 -13.35 10.81 -1.78
CA LEU A 53 -12.30 11.34 -0.92
C LEU A 53 -11.07 10.44 -1.01
N THR A 54 -11.24 9.14 -0.78
CA THR A 54 -10.20 8.11 -0.91
C THR A 54 -9.53 8.17 -2.29
N PHE A 55 -10.32 8.17 -3.37
CA PHE A 55 -9.78 8.21 -4.73
C PHE A 55 -9.03 9.51 -5.02
N SER A 56 -9.54 10.65 -4.53
CA SER A 56 -8.87 11.94 -4.70
C SER A 56 -7.55 11.98 -3.94
N GLY A 57 -7.51 11.47 -2.71
CA GLY A 57 -6.27 11.33 -1.93
C GLY A 57 -5.24 10.46 -2.64
N PHE A 58 -5.67 9.29 -3.14
CA PHE A 58 -4.82 8.43 -3.96
C PHE A 58 -4.27 9.16 -5.20
N LEU A 59 -5.09 9.92 -5.92
CA LEU A 59 -4.60 10.67 -7.09
C LEU A 59 -3.53 11.71 -6.73
N LEU A 60 -3.56 12.29 -5.53
CA LEU A 60 -2.51 13.19 -5.07
C LEU A 60 -1.18 12.47 -4.87
N THR A 61 -1.20 11.21 -4.37
CA THR A 61 0.04 10.40 -4.26
C THR A 61 0.58 10.01 -5.64
N VAL A 62 -0.30 9.74 -6.60
CA VAL A 62 0.05 9.52 -8.02
C VAL A 62 0.68 10.77 -8.65
N VAL A 63 0.11 11.94 -8.42
CA VAL A 63 0.67 13.23 -8.90
C VAL A 63 2.07 13.44 -8.33
N ASN A 64 2.28 13.20 -7.04
CA ASN A 64 3.60 13.32 -6.42
C ASN A 64 4.63 12.38 -7.07
N PHE A 65 4.25 11.12 -7.30
CA PHE A 65 5.11 10.14 -7.94
C PHE A 65 5.56 10.61 -9.33
N PHE A 66 4.63 11.04 -10.20
CA PHE A 66 4.97 11.50 -11.54
C PHE A 66 5.74 12.83 -11.53
N LEU A 67 5.36 13.76 -10.66
CA LEU A 67 5.99 15.07 -10.59
C LEU A 67 7.46 14.96 -10.15
N ILE A 68 7.75 14.22 -9.08
CA ILE A 68 9.13 14.01 -8.62
C ILE A 68 9.89 13.11 -9.60
N GLY A 69 9.25 12.05 -10.11
CA GLY A 69 9.85 11.16 -11.11
C GLY A 69 10.22 11.85 -12.42
N TYR A 70 9.51 12.91 -12.82
CA TYR A 70 9.85 13.73 -13.98
C TYR A 70 11.20 14.44 -13.82
N TYR A 71 11.48 14.97 -12.62
CA TYR A 71 12.75 15.66 -12.35
C TYR A 71 13.89 14.71 -11.98
N ASP A 72 13.59 13.53 -11.44
CA ASP A 72 14.60 12.63 -10.89
C ASP A 72 14.43 11.15 -11.33
N PRO A 73 14.38 10.81 -12.63
CA PRO A 73 14.07 9.45 -13.06
C PRO A 73 14.98 8.36 -12.46
N ASP A 74 16.25 8.66 -12.16
CA ASP A 74 17.26 7.68 -11.72
C ASP A 74 17.70 7.83 -10.26
N PHE A 75 16.99 8.62 -9.44
CA PHE A 75 17.37 8.92 -8.05
C PHE A 75 18.73 9.61 -7.91
N ARG A 76 19.09 10.50 -8.84
CA ARG A 76 20.40 11.19 -8.86
C ARG A 76 20.28 12.68 -8.57
N ALA A 77 19.06 13.24 -8.55
CA ALA A 77 18.83 14.66 -8.38
C ALA A 77 19.33 15.23 -7.05
N ALA A 78 19.32 14.42 -5.98
CA ALA A 78 19.76 14.86 -4.66
C ALA A 78 21.28 14.94 -4.47
N THR A 79 22.08 14.24 -5.29
CA THR A 79 23.53 14.08 -5.06
C THR A 79 24.43 14.37 -6.26
N HIS A 80 23.93 14.22 -7.49
CA HIS A 80 24.78 14.27 -8.70
C HIS A 80 24.21 15.07 -9.87
N SER A 81 22.96 15.53 -9.81
CA SER A 81 22.36 16.24 -10.95
C SER A 81 22.76 17.71 -10.99
N PRO A 82 23.10 18.26 -12.18
CA PRO A 82 23.26 19.70 -12.35
C PRO A 82 21.94 20.46 -12.17
N ILE A 83 20.80 19.77 -12.26
CA ILE A 83 19.45 20.33 -12.07
C ILE A 83 18.78 19.55 -10.93
N PRO A 84 18.71 20.11 -9.70
CA PRO A 84 17.99 19.47 -8.61
C PRO A 84 16.47 19.54 -8.84
N VAL A 85 15.71 18.72 -8.11
CA VAL A 85 14.25 18.84 -8.05
C VAL A 85 13.90 20.20 -7.45
N PRO A 86 13.09 21.05 -8.11
CA PRO A 86 12.77 22.39 -7.61
C PRO A 86 12.07 22.37 -6.24
N ASP A 87 12.39 23.33 -5.37
CA ASP A 87 11.89 23.38 -3.99
C ASP A 87 10.36 23.36 -3.87
N TRP A 88 9.67 24.07 -4.77
CA TRP A 88 8.21 24.10 -4.80
C TRP A 88 7.59 22.71 -5.04
N VAL A 89 8.30 21.80 -5.74
CA VAL A 89 7.84 20.43 -5.97
C VAL A 89 7.79 19.66 -4.65
N TRP A 90 8.78 19.83 -3.79
CA TRP A 90 8.81 19.22 -2.46
C TRP A 90 7.71 19.78 -1.54
N ILE A 91 7.49 21.10 -1.57
CA ILE A 91 6.38 21.73 -0.83
C ILE A 91 5.02 21.24 -1.35
N ALA A 92 4.84 21.20 -2.67
CA ALA A 92 3.62 20.67 -3.27
C ALA A 92 3.42 19.20 -2.88
N ALA A 93 4.48 18.39 -2.89
CA ALA A 93 4.41 17.00 -2.48
C ALA A 93 4.04 16.83 -1.00
N ALA A 94 4.58 17.67 -0.11
CA ALA A 94 4.23 17.68 1.31
C ALA A 94 2.74 18.01 1.52
N ILE A 95 2.24 19.05 0.84
CA ILE A 95 0.83 19.45 0.91
C ILE A 95 -0.06 18.34 0.36
N ASN A 96 0.26 17.80 -0.82
CA ASN A 96 -0.49 16.73 -1.46
C ASN A 96 -0.57 15.49 -0.58
N LEU A 97 0.55 15.08 0.05
CA LEU A 97 0.56 13.91 0.93
C LEU A 97 -0.25 14.16 2.22
N PHE A 98 -0.11 15.35 2.83
CA PHE A 98 -0.90 15.69 4.01
C PHE A 98 -2.40 15.76 3.72
N VAL A 99 -2.78 16.30 2.56
CA VAL A 99 -4.17 16.31 2.10
C VAL A 99 -4.63 14.88 1.80
N ALA A 100 -3.84 14.06 1.11
CA ALA A 100 -4.17 12.66 0.84
C ALA A 100 -4.44 11.89 2.15
N TYR A 101 -3.53 11.99 3.10
CA TYR A 101 -3.66 11.42 4.44
C TYR A 101 -4.90 11.92 5.20
N THR A 102 -5.25 13.20 5.02
CA THR A 102 -6.45 13.77 5.64
C THR A 102 -7.72 13.25 4.98
N LEU A 103 -7.76 13.15 3.65
CA LEU A 103 -8.91 12.66 2.90
C LEU A 103 -9.21 11.19 3.21
N ASP A 104 -8.15 10.39 3.32
CA ASP A 104 -8.14 9.02 3.81
C ASP A 104 -8.79 8.93 5.21
N GLY A 105 -8.22 9.62 6.20
CA GLY A 105 -8.72 9.54 7.59
C GLY A 105 -10.15 10.08 7.83
N ILE A 106 -10.72 10.86 6.91
CA ILE A 106 -12.10 11.34 7.01
C ILE A 106 -13.11 10.52 6.21
N ASP A 107 -12.70 9.58 5.35
CA ASP A 107 -13.64 8.90 4.44
C ASP A 107 -14.66 8.02 5.18
N GLY A 108 -14.24 7.23 6.18
CA GLY A 108 -15.09 6.39 6.99
C GLY A 108 -15.94 7.22 7.93
N LYS A 109 -15.42 8.37 8.39
CA LYS A 109 -16.19 9.35 9.15
C LYS A 109 -17.29 9.96 8.28
N GLN A 110 -16.98 10.29 7.03
CA GLN A 110 -17.96 10.77 6.06
C GLN A 110 -18.99 9.68 5.78
N ALA A 111 -18.58 8.43 5.59
CA ALA A 111 -19.48 7.30 5.34
C ALA A 111 -20.50 7.11 6.47
N ARG A 112 -20.06 7.25 7.73
CA ARG A 112 -20.96 7.25 8.90
C ARG A 112 -21.91 8.45 8.88
N ARG A 113 -21.43 9.66 8.59
CA ARG A 113 -22.26 10.88 8.51
C ARG A 113 -23.31 10.83 7.40
N THR A 114 -23.03 10.14 6.31
CA THR A 114 -23.94 10.03 5.14
C THR A 114 -24.75 8.74 5.12
N GLY A 115 -24.55 7.84 6.11
CA GLY A 115 -25.25 6.55 6.16
C GLY A 115 -24.88 5.61 5.02
N THR A 116 -23.65 5.72 4.49
CA THR A 116 -23.15 4.96 3.33
C THR A 116 -21.99 4.03 3.69
N SER A 117 -21.82 3.70 4.98
CA SER A 117 -20.84 2.69 5.42
C SER A 117 -21.17 1.32 4.83
N GLY A 118 -20.15 0.60 4.35
CA GLY A 118 -20.32 -0.74 3.80
C GLY A 118 -19.01 -1.37 3.34
N PRO A 119 -19.02 -2.66 2.97
CA PRO A 119 -17.82 -3.42 2.59
C PRO A 119 -17.11 -2.83 1.36
N LEU A 120 -17.82 -2.17 0.45
CA LEU A 120 -17.18 -1.55 -0.71
C LEU A 120 -16.24 -0.41 -0.30
N GLY A 121 -16.62 0.41 0.69
CA GLY A 121 -15.81 1.55 1.11
C GLY A 121 -14.47 1.10 1.65
N GLU A 122 -14.48 0.17 2.62
CA GLU A 122 -13.25 -0.36 3.21
C GLU A 122 -12.38 -1.14 2.20
N LEU A 123 -13.00 -1.92 1.29
CA LEU A 123 -12.23 -2.60 0.25
C LEU A 123 -11.55 -1.60 -0.70
N PHE A 124 -12.25 -0.51 -1.02
CA PHE A 124 -11.75 0.54 -1.90
C PHE A 124 -10.60 1.30 -1.26
N ASP A 125 -10.76 1.66 0.00
CA ASP A 125 -9.77 2.30 0.88
C ASP A 125 -8.47 1.50 0.96
N HIS A 126 -8.50 0.34 1.62
CA HIS A 126 -7.33 -0.51 1.75
C HIS A 126 -6.74 -0.99 0.41
N GLY A 127 -7.58 -1.12 -0.61
CA GLY A 127 -7.14 -1.44 -1.96
C GLY A 127 -6.23 -0.35 -2.54
N LEU A 128 -6.62 0.92 -2.45
CA LEU A 128 -5.81 2.05 -2.90
C LEU A 128 -4.60 2.30 -2.00
N ASP A 129 -4.74 2.12 -0.69
CA ASP A 129 -3.62 2.21 0.25
C ASP A 129 -2.49 1.23 -0.08
N SER A 130 -2.85 0.01 -0.49
CA SER A 130 -1.85 -0.99 -0.90
C SER A 130 -1.00 -0.51 -2.08
N TYR A 131 -1.54 0.37 -2.94
CA TYR A 131 -0.81 0.97 -4.05
C TYR A 131 -0.09 2.26 -3.63
N SER A 132 -0.66 3.07 -2.74
CA SER A 132 0.04 4.19 -2.09
C SER A 132 1.30 3.73 -1.35
N ALA A 133 1.27 2.56 -0.71
CA ALA A 133 2.42 1.92 -0.08
C ALA A 133 3.57 1.59 -1.07
N VAL A 134 3.29 1.61 -2.38
CA VAL A 134 4.30 1.52 -3.45
C VAL A 134 4.83 2.90 -3.82
N LEU A 135 3.93 3.85 -4.07
CA LEU A 135 4.28 5.15 -4.64
C LEU A 135 5.03 6.04 -3.66
N ILE A 136 4.59 6.07 -2.39
CA ILE A 136 5.12 6.96 -1.36
C ILE A 136 6.61 6.71 -1.11
N PRO A 137 7.06 5.47 -0.82
CA PRO A 137 8.50 5.21 -0.63
C PRO A 137 9.34 5.61 -1.84
N ILE A 138 8.86 5.35 -3.06
CA ILE A 138 9.61 5.64 -4.28
C ILE A 138 9.98 7.13 -4.36
N TYR A 139 9.02 8.05 -4.24
CA TYR A 139 9.39 9.46 -4.33
C TYR A 139 10.18 9.96 -3.09
N VAL A 140 10.04 9.33 -1.92
CA VAL A 140 10.85 9.63 -0.74
C VAL A 140 12.32 9.26 -0.95
N PHE A 141 12.61 8.16 -1.64
CA PHE A 141 13.99 7.78 -1.96
C PHE A 141 14.73 8.84 -2.80
N SER A 142 13.99 9.65 -3.55
CA SER A 142 14.53 10.77 -4.35
C SER A 142 15.14 11.86 -3.49
N ILE A 143 14.73 11.97 -2.22
CA ILE A 143 15.27 12.92 -1.24
C ILE A 143 16.71 12.54 -0.88
N PHE A 144 16.98 11.24 -0.73
CA PHE A 144 18.29 10.73 -0.32
C PHE A 144 19.25 10.50 -1.49
N GLY A 145 18.72 10.04 -2.62
CA GLY A 145 19.49 9.74 -3.82
C GLY A 145 20.25 8.41 -3.77
N ALA A 146 20.50 7.84 -4.95
CA ALA A 146 21.11 6.53 -5.18
C ALA A 146 22.59 6.45 -4.75
N ALA A 147 23.28 7.58 -4.63
CA ALA A 147 24.67 7.60 -4.18
C ALA A 147 24.80 7.18 -2.70
N ASP A 148 23.89 7.68 -1.87
CA ASP A 148 23.91 7.45 -0.42
C ASP A 148 22.93 6.36 0.02
N LEU A 149 21.88 6.13 -0.77
CA LEU A 149 20.94 5.04 -0.60
C LEU A 149 20.82 4.25 -1.93
N PRO A 150 21.75 3.33 -2.24
CA PRO A 150 21.72 2.56 -3.48
C PRO A 150 20.37 1.86 -3.75
N PRO A 151 19.95 1.68 -5.02
CA PRO A 151 18.68 1.06 -5.39
C PRO A 151 18.42 -0.31 -4.74
N VAL A 152 19.45 -1.13 -4.54
CA VAL A 152 19.32 -2.41 -3.83
C VAL A 152 18.90 -2.25 -2.36
N ARG A 153 19.33 -1.19 -1.67
CA ARG A 153 18.88 -0.87 -0.30
C ARG A 153 17.47 -0.31 -0.31
N MET A 154 17.15 0.59 -1.25
CA MET A 154 15.78 1.07 -1.48
C MET A 154 14.80 -0.10 -1.72
N TYR A 155 15.23 -1.12 -2.46
CA TYR A 155 14.46 -2.35 -2.70
C TYR A 155 14.11 -3.09 -1.40
N PHE A 156 15.09 -3.35 -0.53
CA PHE A 156 14.83 -4.05 0.73
C PHE A 156 13.98 -3.22 1.71
N ILE A 157 14.13 -1.89 1.70
CA ILE A 157 13.22 -0.99 2.43
C ILE A 157 11.79 -1.15 1.90
N THR A 158 11.62 -1.19 0.58
CA THR A 158 10.31 -1.39 -0.06
C THR A 158 9.67 -2.72 0.35
N LEU A 159 10.43 -3.82 0.39
CA LEU A 159 9.94 -5.11 0.89
C LEU A 159 9.49 -5.03 2.36
N ASN A 160 10.20 -4.28 3.19
CA ASN A 160 9.81 -4.05 4.58
C ASN A 160 8.49 -3.27 4.68
N VAL A 161 8.31 -2.22 3.87
CA VAL A 161 7.04 -1.47 3.80
C VAL A 161 5.90 -2.41 3.38
N PHE A 162 6.10 -3.24 2.36
CA PHE A 162 5.11 -4.21 1.90
C PHE A 162 4.74 -5.21 3.00
N MET A 163 5.73 -5.73 3.73
CA MET A 163 5.49 -6.66 4.83
C MET A 163 4.68 -6.00 5.95
N ASN A 164 5.03 -4.78 6.35
CA ASN A 164 4.30 -4.03 7.39
C ASN A 164 2.85 -3.74 7.01
N PHE A 165 2.61 -3.43 5.73
CA PHE A 165 1.25 -3.21 5.23
C PHE A 165 0.45 -4.52 5.17
N TYR A 166 1.07 -5.62 4.76
CA TYR A 166 0.38 -6.89 4.51
C TYR A 166 0.01 -7.65 5.78
N LEU A 167 0.86 -7.63 6.81
CA LEU A 167 0.66 -8.46 8.00
C LEU A 167 -0.62 -8.14 8.81
N PRO A 168 -1.07 -6.88 8.95
CA PRO A 168 -2.38 -6.58 9.54
C PRO A 168 -3.55 -7.23 8.78
N HIS A 169 -3.45 -7.38 7.47
CA HIS A 169 -4.43 -8.12 6.68
C HIS A 169 -4.35 -9.64 6.93
N VAL A 170 -3.14 -10.18 7.12
CA VAL A 170 -2.96 -11.58 7.53
C VAL A 170 -3.56 -11.81 8.91
N GLU A 171 -3.30 -10.90 9.85
CA GLU A 171 -3.89 -10.91 11.18
C GLU A 171 -5.42 -10.94 11.09
N LYS A 172 -6.05 -9.99 10.38
CA LYS A 172 -7.51 -9.95 10.20
C LYS A 172 -8.06 -11.20 9.52
N TYR A 173 -7.35 -11.77 8.55
CA TYR A 173 -7.75 -13.03 7.91
C TYR A 173 -7.82 -14.22 8.90
N ILE A 174 -6.96 -14.21 9.93
CA ILE A 174 -6.85 -15.25 10.96
C ILE A 174 -7.80 -14.97 12.14
N THR A 175 -7.81 -13.75 12.65
CA THR A 175 -8.49 -13.35 13.89
C THR A 175 -9.91 -12.82 13.64
N GLY A 176 -10.20 -12.28 12.46
CA GLY A 176 -11.44 -11.55 12.17
C GLY A 176 -11.46 -10.10 12.69
N VAL A 177 -10.38 -9.62 13.30
CA VAL A 177 -10.20 -8.26 13.82
C VAL A 177 -8.96 -7.66 13.19
N MET A 178 -9.05 -6.44 12.68
CA MET A 178 -7.88 -5.71 12.19
C MET A 178 -7.34 -4.80 13.27
N PHE A 179 -6.06 -4.92 13.62
CA PHE A 179 -5.41 -3.93 14.47
C PHE A 179 -4.65 -2.96 13.58
N LEU A 180 -4.97 -1.66 13.70
CA LEU A 180 -4.28 -0.65 12.90
C LEU A 180 -2.83 -0.48 13.40
N PRO A 181 -1.83 -0.51 12.51
CA PRO A 181 -0.44 -0.33 12.90
C PRO A 181 -0.22 1.06 13.48
N TRP A 182 0.37 1.14 14.68
CA TRP A 182 0.71 2.43 15.29
C TRP A 182 1.60 3.27 14.39
N GLY A 183 2.50 2.63 13.66
CA GLY A 183 3.46 3.29 12.79
C GLY A 183 2.83 4.07 11.63
N TYR A 184 1.59 3.76 11.21
CA TYR A 184 1.00 4.39 10.02
C TYR A 184 0.95 5.91 10.13
N ASP A 185 0.28 6.45 11.15
CA ASP A 185 0.14 7.89 11.34
C ASP A 185 1.49 8.58 11.54
N PHE A 186 2.40 7.96 12.30
CA PHE A 186 3.75 8.50 12.51
C PHE A 186 4.54 8.57 11.21
N VAL A 187 4.43 7.57 10.34
CA VAL A 187 5.07 7.57 9.02
C VAL A 187 4.45 8.63 8.13
N MET A 188 3.12 8.76 8.09
CA MET A 188 2.46 9.77 7.24
C MET A 188 2.82 11.20 7.64
N TRP A 189 2.86 11.49 8.95
CA TRP A 189 3.40 12.76 9.45
C TRP A 189 4.89 12.93 9.17
N GLY A 190 5.69 11.91 9.48
CA GLY A 190 7.14 11.94 9.31
C GLY A 190 7.54 12.22 7.86
N VAL A 191 6.89 11.55 6.90
CA VAL A 191 7.13 11.77 5.47
C VAL A 191 6.63 13.15 5.03
N SER A 192 5.46 13.60 5.47
CA SER A 192 4.95 14.94 5.14
C SER A 192 5.86 16.05 5.63
N ILE A 193 6.36 15.93 6.87
CA ILE A 193 7.33 16.87 7.46
C ILE A 193 8.67 16.78 6.73
N THR A 194 9.14 15.57 6.41
CA THR A 194 10.39 15.37 5.65
C THR A 194 10.32 16.09 4.31
N LEU A 195 9.23 15.92 3.55
CA LEU A 195 9.02 16.62 2.28
C LEU A 195 8.97 18.15 2.45
N ALA A 196 8.31 18.64 3.51
CA ALA A 196 8.25 20.07 3.79
C ALA A 196 9.64 20.65 4.12
N ILE A 197 10.42 19.96 4.95
CA ILE A 197 11.81 20.31 5.27
C ILE A 197 12.65 20.33 3.99
N THR A 198 12.53 19.32 3.13
CA THR A 198 13.22 19.28 1.82
C THR A 198 12.87 20.50 0.97
N GLY A 199 11.62 20.94 0.96
CA GLY A 199 11.22 22.12 0.19
C GLY A 199 11.65 23.47 0.80
N ILE A 200 11.97 23.52 2.09
CA ILE A 200 12.43 24.75 2.78
C ILE A 200 13.96 24.87 2.71
N PHE A 201 14.67 23.75 2.89
CA PHE A 201 16.13 23.73 3.05
C PHE A 201 16.86 23.10 1.86
N GLY A 202 16.14 22.58 0.87
CA GLY A 202 16.69 21.83 -0.25
C GLY A 202 16.97 20.36 0.08
N ALA A 203 17.12 19.52 -0.95
CA ALA A 203 17.45 18.10 -0.79
C ALA A 203 18.87 17.86 -0.24
N GLU A 204 19.78 18.81 -0.46
CA GLU A 204 21.14 18.82 0.08
C GLU A 204 21.19 18.82 1.62
N PHE A 205 20.14 19.32 2.29
CA PHE A 205 20.00 19.25 3.74
C PHE A 205 20.15 17.81 4.25
N TRP A 206 19.59 16.84 3.53
CA TRP A 206 19.61 15.42 3.90
C TRP A 206 20.94 14.72 3.64
N GLN A 207 21.91 15.43 3.05
CA GLN A 207 23.25 14.92 2.81
C GLN A 207 24.23 15.29 3.92
N ILE A 208 23.83 16.20 4.82
CA ILE A 208 24.63 16.65 5.97
C ILE A 208 24.64 15.56 7.04
N PRO A 209 25.82 14.98 7.39
CA PRO A 209 25.88 13.94 8.41
C PRO A 209 25.57 14.48 9.81
N ILE A 210 24.80 13.72 10.59
CA ILE A 210 24.50 13.97 12.01
C ILE A 210 25.34 12.97 12.82
N PHE A 211 26.25 13.47 13.67
CA PHE A 211 27.21 12.64 14.41
C PHE A 211 27.99 11.65 13.52
N GLY A 212 28.31 12.05 12.28
CA GLY A 212 29.02 11.22 11.31
C GLY A 212 28.17 10.23 10.53
N ILE A 213 26.85 10.19 10.75
CA ILE A 213 25.90 9.29 10.05
C ILE A 213 25.02 10.12 9.12
N LYS A 214 24.94 9.74 7.84
CA LYS A 214 24.02 10.40 6.91
C LYS A 214 22.55 10.09 7.24
N PRO A 215 21.63 11.07 7.14
CA PRO A 215 20.21 10.89 7.41
C PRO A 215 19.54 9.70 6.70
N CYS A 216 19.97 9.32 5.49
CA CYS A 216 19.43 8.16 4.77
C CYS A 216 19.59 6.83 5.54
N HIS A 217 20.69 6.66 6.29
CA HIS A 217 20.93 5.48 7.10
C HIS A 217 20.07 5.50 8.36
N ILE A 218 19.86 6.67 8.96
CA ILE A 218 18.94 6.84 10.08
C ILE A 218 17.53 6.47 9.62
N PHE A 219 17.08 6.99 8.48
CA PHE A 219 15.80 6.65 7.87
C PHE A 219 15.64 5.15 7.63
N GLU A 220 16.62 4.50 7.00
CA GLU A 220 16.60 3.05 6.75
C GLU A 220 16.48 2.25 8.06
N ILE A 221 17.34 2.55 9.05
CA ILE A 221 17.33 1.86 10.34
C ILE A 221 16.01 2.08 11.06
N THR A 222 15.50 3.31 11.06
CA THR A 222 14.21 3.65 11.70
C THR A 222 13.08 2.80 11.12
N LEU A 223 12.99 2.64 9.79
CA LEU A 223 11.94 1.83 9.17
C LEU A 223 12.03 0.34 9.55
N TYR A 224 13.23 -0.24 9.53
CA TYR A 224 13.40 -1.64 9.94
C TYR A 224 13.11 -1.86 11.43
N VAL A 225 13.63 -0.98 12.28
CA VAL A 225 13.46 -1.08 13.74
C VAL A 225 12.00 -0.84 14.13
N SER A 226 11.32 0.15 13.56
CA SER A 226 9.90 0.39 13.83
C SER A 226 9.06 -0.83 13.47
N ALA A 227 9.32 -1.46 12.32
CA ALA A 227 8.61 -2.66 11.90
C ALA A 227 8.72 -3.80 12.93
N VAL A 228 9.95 -4.07 13.39
CA VAL A 228 10.26 -5.17 14.31
C VAL A 228 9.78 -4.88 15.73
N ILE A 229 9.73 -3.63 16.17
CA ILE A 229 9.33 -3.27 17.53
C ILE A 229 7.81 -3.06 17.63
N THR A 230 7.21 -2.30 16.72
CA THR A 230 5.85 -1.77 16.89
C THR A 230 4.79 -2.52 16.09
N SER A 231 5.16 -3.41 15.17
CA SER A 231 4.20 -4.13 14.32
C SER A 231 4.27 -5.64 14.54
N HIS A 232 5.40 -6.27 14.18
CA HIS A 232 5.47 -7.74 14.12
C HIS A 232 5.16 -8.47 15.45
N PRO A 233 5.72 -8.07 16.60
CA PRO A 233 5.47 -8.77 17.86
C PRO A 233 4.02 -8.63 18.32
N ILE A 234 3.40 -7.47 18.05
CA ILE A 234 2.00 -7.19 18.39
C ILE A 234 1.09 -8.10 17.58
N ILE A 235 1.32 -8.21 16.27
CA ILE A 235 0.56 -9.09 15.38
C ILE A 235 0.68 -10.55 15.82
N ILE A 236 1.90 -11.02 16.10
CA ILE A 236 2.13 -12.39 16.59
C ILE A 236 1.41 -12.62 17.92
N HIS A 237 1.49 -11.66 18.85
CA HIS A 237 0.81 -11.73 20.14
C HIS A 237 -0.71 -11.81 19.99
N ASN A 238 -1.29 -10.98 19.12
CA ASN A 238 -2.73 -10.93 18.87
C ASN A 238 -3.23 -12.22 18.22
N ILE A 239 -2.50 -12.76 17.24
CA ILE A 239 -2.80 -14.08 16.65
C ILE A 239 -2.74 -15.14 17.74
N TYR A 240 -1.66 -15.21 18.52
CA TYR A 240 -1.54 -16.17 19.63
C TYR A 240 -2.71 -16.06 20.62
N LYS A 241 -3.02 -14.85 21.07
CA LYS A 241 -4.12 -14.56 22.00
C LYS A 241 -5.46 -15.02 21.42
N SER A 242 -5.70 -14.79 20.13
CA SER A 242 -6.94 -15.22 19.46
C SER A 242 -7.13 -16.74 19.48
N TYR A 243 -6.05 -17.52 19.32
CA TYR A 243 -6.07 -18.98 19.39
C TYR A 243 -6.20 -19.50 20.81
N ARG A 244 -5.45 -18.91 21.75
CA ARG A 244 -5.52 -19.27 23.17
C ARG A 244 -6.92 -19.05 23.73
N ASP A 245 -7.52 -17.90 23.42
CA ASP A 245 -8.81 -17.47 23.95
C ASP A 245 -9.99 -17.95 23.08
N LYS A 246 -9.71 -18.62 21.95
CA LYS A 246 -10.71 -19.13 20.98
C LYS A 246 -11.67 -18.07 20.44
N THR A 247 -11.16 -16.85 20.24
CA THR A 247 -11.95 -15.70 19.76
C THR A 247 -11.84 -15.48 18.25
N GLY A 248 -10.76 -15.97 17.62
CA GLY A 248 -10.54 -15.85 16.18
C GLY A 248 -11.25 -16.91 15.33
N LYS A 249 -10.87 -17.03 14.05
CA LYS A 249 -11.50 -17.99 13.11
C LYS A 249 -11.02 -19.43 13.26
N MET A 250 -10.07 -19.69 14.17
CA MET A 250 -9.52 -21.02 14.51
C MET A 250 -9.09 -21.86 13.29
N ARG A 251 -8.46 -21.20 12.32
CA ARG A 251 -7.92 -21.85 11.12
C ARG A 251 -6.81 -22.84 11.51
N SER A 252 -6.66 -23.93 10.77
CA SER A 252 -5.47 -24.78 10.90
C SER A 252 -4.20 -23.98 10.58
N PHE A 253 -3.04 -24.44 11.06
CA PHE A 253 -1.76 -23.78 10.75
C PHE A 253 -1.56 -23.57 9.24
N THR A 254 -1.87 -24.59 8.43
CA THR A 254 -1.76 -24.54 6.96
C THR A 254 -2.65 -23.46 6.34
N GLU A 255 -3.86 -23.28 6.84
CA GLU A 255 -4.78 -22.24 6.35
C GLU A 255 -4.42 -20.86 6.90
N ALA A 256 -3.83 -20.77 8.09
CA ALA A 256 -3.37 -19.51 8.68
C ALA A 256 -2.16 -18.93 7.93
N VAL A 257 -1.19 -19.77 7.53
CA VAL A 257 0.00 -19.31 6.78
C VAL A 257 -0.24 -19.14 5.27
N ARG A 258 -1.38 -19.61 4.76
CA ARG A 258 -1.72 -19.59 3.33
C ARG A 258 -1.57 -18.22 2.66
N PRO A 259 -2.02 -17.09 3.26
CA PRO A 259 -1.81 -15.75 2.68
C PRO A 259 -0.34 -15.33 2.56
N LEU A 260 0.58 -15.94 3.31
CA LEU A 260 2.01 -15.62 3.25
C LEU A 260 2.71 -16.24 2.04
N VAL A 261 2.12 -17.28 1.42
CA VAL A 261 2.72 -17.98 0.27
C VAL A 261 2.90 -17.06 -0.94
N PRO A 262 1.86 -16.35 -1.45
CA PRO A 262 2.03 -15.47 -2.60
C PRO A 262 2.97 -14.30 -2.29
N LEU A 263 2.94 -13.73 -1.07
CA LEU A 263 3.87 -12.66 -0.67
C LEU A 263 5.32 -13.16 -0.64
N SER A 264 5.57 -14.30 -0.02
CA SER A 264 6.92 -14.88 0.06
C SER A 264 7.45 -15.25 -1.32
N SER A 265 6.59 -15.75 -2.20
CA SER A 265 6.96 -16.06 -3.59
C SER A 265 7.30 -14.80 -4.39
N LEU A 266 6.55 -13.71 -4.21
CA LEU A 266 6.90 -12.41 -4.78
C LEU A 266 8.29 -11.97 -4.29
N PHE A 267 8.52 -11.98 -2.98
CA PHE A 267 9.79 -11.54 -2.38
C PHE A 267 10.96 -12.38 -2.88
N ILE A 268 10.80 -13.71 -2.94
CA ILE A 268 11.83 -14.61 -3.44
C ILE A 268 12.11 -14.32 -4.92
N LEU A 269 11.09 -14.33 -5.79
CA LEU A 269 11.28 -14.15 -7.23
C LEU A 269 11.88 -12.79 -7.58
N CYS A 270 11.39 -11.70 -6.98
CA CYS A 270 11.95 -10.37 -7.19
C CYS A 270 13.37 -10.26 -6.61
N THR A 271 13.67 -10.89 -5.47
CA THR A 271 15.02 -10.82 -4.89
C THR A 271 16.02 -11.64 -5.71
N LEU A 272 15.61 -12.79 -6.23
CA LEU A 272 16.42 -13.57 -7.15
C LEU A 272 16.77 -12.76 -8.40
N TRP A 273 15.80 -12.07 -8.99
CA TRP A 273 16.08 -11.21 -10.15
C TRP A 273 17.00 -10.04 -9.77
N VAL A 274 16.77 -9.34 -8.65
CA VAL A 274 17.65 -8.24 -8.21
C VAL A 274 19.09 -8.71 -7.98
N LEU A 275 19.29 -9.82 -7.26
CA LEU A 275 20.63 -10.26 -6.84
C LEU A 275 21.40 -11.03 -7.92
N PHE A 276 20.69 -11.70 -8.83
CA PHE A 276 21.29 -12.55 -9.87
C PHE A 276 21.08 -12.04 -11.30
N SER A 277 20.50 -10.84 -11.47
CA SER A 277 20.42 -10.16 -12.78
C SER A 277 21.83 -10.06 -13.38
N ARG A 278 21.97 -10.49 -14.64
CA ARG A 278 23.24 -10.42 -15.37
C ARG A 278 23.64 -8.98 -15.71
N ASN A 279 22.67 -8.10 -15.95
CA ASN A 279 22.92 -6.72 -16.36
C ASN A 279 22.73 -5.70 -15.23
N GLY A 280 22.39 -6.13 -14.00
CA GLY A 280 22.14 -5.22 -12.88
C GLY A 280 20.88 -4.39 -13.06
N ILE A 281 19.74 -5.04 -13.37
CA ILE A 281 18.48 -4.37 -13.73
C ILE A 281 18.01 -3.32 -12.72
N ILE A 282 18.28 -3.53 -11.43
CA ILE A 282 17.86 -2.63 -10.36
C ILE A 282 18.57 -1.28 -10.43
N ASP A 283 19.81 -1.24 -10.93
CA ASP A 283 20.56 0.02 -11.08
C ASP A 283 20.25 0.72 -12.42
N MET A 284 19.80 -0.03 -13.41
CA MET A 284 19.41 0.50 -14.72
C MET A 284 17.98 1.08 -14.75
N GLU A 285 17.04 0.42 -14.07
CA GLU A 285 15.60 0.75 -14.14
C GLU A 285 14.93 0.71 -12.75
N PRO A 286 15.49 1.37 -11.72
CA PRO A 286 15.06 1.19 -10.33
C PRO A 286 13.59 1.54 -10.12
N ARG A 287 13.12 2.69 -10.64
CA ARG A 287 11.72 3.14 -10.48
C ARG A 287 10.73 2.15 -11.06
N LEU A 288 10.97 1.69 -12.28
CA LEU A 288 10.06 0.79 -12.96
C LEU A 288 10.09 -0.61 -12.33
N TYR A 289 11.24 -1.05 -11.84
CA TYR A 289 11.36 -2.28 -11.06
C TYR A 289 10.52 -2.22 -9.78
N PHE A 290 10.59 -1.10 -9.03
CA PHE A 290 9.77 -0.88 -7.85
C PHE A 290 8.27 -0.85 -8.17
N ILE A 291 7.86 -0.21 -9.27
CA ILE A 291 6.47 -0.20 -9.73
C ILE A 291 5.99 -1.60 -10.11
N MET A 292 6.80 -2.39 -10.82
CA MET A 292 6.47 -3.77 -11.18
C MET A 292 6.27 -4.63 -9.93
N CYS A 293 7.25 -4.61 -9.02
CA CYS A 293 7.21 -5.37 -7.76
C CYS A 293 6.01 -4.93 -6.89
N GLY A 294 5.81 -3.62 -6.74
CA GLY A 294 4.73 -3.05 -5.95
C GLY A 294 3.34 -3.28 -6.52
N THR A 295 3.19 -3.28 -7.85
CA THR A 295 1.90 -3.59 -8.48
C THR A 295 1.51 -5.06 -8.27
N LEU A 296 2.48 -5.98 -8.34
CA LEU A 296 2.26 -7.38 -7.99
C LEU A 296 1.88 -7.53 -6.51
N PHE A 297 2.61 -6.84 -5.63
CA PHE A 297 2.30 -6.77 -4.20
C PHE A 297 0.86 -6.30 -3.95
N SER A 298 0.48 -5.14 -4.49
CA SER A 298 -0.86 -4.58 -4.33
C SER A 298 -1.93 -5.52 -4.90
N ASN A 299 -1.68 -6.20 -6.02
CA ASN A 299 -2.62 -7.22 -6.53
C ASN A 299 -2.79 -8.40 -5.56
N ILE A 300 -1.70 -8.90 -4.97
CA ILE A 300 -1.75 -9.96 -3.94
C ILE A 300 -2.50 -9.46 -2.70
N CYS A 301 -2.23 -8.24 -2.26
CA CYS A 301 -2.87 -7.62 -1.11
C CYS A 301 -4.38 -7.45 -1.31
N CYS A 302 -4.83 -6.89 -2.44
CA CYS A 302 -6.24 -6.72 -2.73
C CYS A 302 -7.01 -8.06 -2.77
N ARG A 303 -6.37 -9.15 -3.17
CA ARG A 303 -6.98 -10.50 -3.11
C ARG A 303 -7.13 -10.99 -1.68
N LEU A 304 -6.13 -10.77 -0.82
CA LEU A 304 -6.24 -11.06 0.60
C LEU A 304 -7.35 -10.20 1.26
N ILE A 305 -7.43 -8.92 0.92
CA ILE A 305 -8.49 -8.00 1.40
C ILE A 305 -9.88 -8.54 1.04
N VAL A 306 -10.08 -8.99 -0.20
CA VAL A 306 -11.33 -9.65 -0.61
C VAL A 306 -11.59 -10.87 0.29
N SER A 307 -10.64 -11.80 0.40
CA SER A 307 -10.84 -13.04 1.15
C SER A 307 -11.10 -12.82 2.65
N GLN A 308 -10.41 -11.89 3.29
CA GLN A 308 -10.61 -11.61 4.72
C GLN A 308 -11.99 -11.00 5.00
N MET A 309 -12.48 -10.12 4.11
CA MET A 309 -13.74 -9.40 4.27
C MET A 309 -14.95 -10.27 3.88
N SER A 310 -14.83 -11.07 2.81
CA SER A 310 -15.88 -12.01 2.44
C SER A 310 -15.84 -13.33 3.22
N ASP A 311 -14.90 -13.48 4.16
CA ASP A 311 -14.63 -14.71 4.89
C ASP A 311 -14.48 -15.96 3.99
N THR A 312 -13.82 -15.79 2.85
CA THR A 312 -13.50 -16.89 1.94
C THR A 312 -12.05 -17.32 2.10
N ARG A 313 -11.72 -18.48 1.54
CA ARG A 313 -10.35 -19.00 1.56
C ARG A 313 -9.45 -18.15 0.68
N ALA A 314 -8.31 -17.69 1.23
CA ALA A 314 -7.31 -16.93 0.49
C ALA A 314 -6.74 -17.72 -0.69
N ASP A 315 -6.29 -17.03 -1.74
CA ASP A 315 -5.56 -17.66 -2.85
C ASP A 315 -4.19 -18.17 -2.37
N LEU A 316 -3.80 -19.39 -2.76
CA LEU A 316 -2.45 -19.90 -2.47
C LEU A 316 -1.41 -19.30 -3.42
N TRP A 317 -1.83 -18.96 -4.63
CA TRP A 317 -0.97 -18.51 -5.71
C TRP A 317 -1.64 -17.37 -6.47
N ASN A 318 -0.86 -16.35 -6.82
CA ASN A 318 -1.31 -15.29 -7.70
C ASN A 318 -0.81 -15.59 -9.12
N GLY A 319 -1.74 -15.70 -10.08
CA GLY A 319 -1.40 -16.04 -11.47
C GLY A 319 -0.42 -15.08 -12.15
N LEU A 320 -0.34 -13.81 -11.72
CA LEU A 320 0.63 -12.85 -12.25
C LEU A 320 2.07 -13.19 -11.87
N LEU A 321 2.28 -13.97 -10.81
CA LEU A 321 3.62 -14.47 -10.44
C LEU A 321 4.19 -15.45 -11.47
N ASN A 322 3.35 -16.07 -12.32
CA ASN A 322 3.84 -16.89 -13.41
C ASN A 322 4.65 -16.06 -14.43
N LEU A 323 4.18 -14.84 -14.72
CA LEU A 323 4.88 -13.92 -15.62
C LEU A 323 6.20 -13.46 -15.01
N LEU A 324 6.20 -13.14 -13.71
CA LEU A 324 7.42 -12.81 -12.97
C LEU A 324 8.40 -13.99 -12.95
N CYS A 325 7.91 -15.22 -12.75
CA CYS A 325 8.75 -16.41 -12.74
C CYS A 325 9.48 -16.59 -14.07
N VAL A 326 8.76 -16.45 -15.19
CA VAL A 326 9.37 -16.52 -16.53
C VAL A 326 10.43 -15.43 -16.71
N ALA A 327 10.10 -14.17 -16.37
CA ALA A 327 11.03 -13.05 -16.51
C ALA A 327 12.28 -13.23 -15.62
N ALA A 328 12.12 -13.62 -14.36
CA ALA A 328 13.21 -13.86 -13.43
C ALA A 328 14.10 -15.02 -13.89
N VAL A 329 13.53 -16.14 -14.34
CA VAL A 329 14.30 -17.29 -14.85
C VAL A 329 15.14 -16.90 -16.06
N LEU A 330 14.57 -16.15 -17.02
CA LEU A 330 15.32 -15.66 -18.17
C LEU A 330 16.44 -14.70 -17.75
N ALA A 331 16.19 -13.81 -16.79
CA ALA A 331 17.18 -12.85 -16.33
C ALA A 331 18.38 -13.47 -15.60
N ILE A 332 18.19 -14.61 -14.91
CA ILE A 332 19.22 -15.23 -14.06
C ILE A 332 19.90 -16.45 -14.70
N LEU A 333 19.44 -16.90 -15.87
CA LEU A 333 19.93 -18.13 -16.50
C LEU A 333 21.46 -18.08 -16.73
N PRO A 334 22.19 -19.18 -16.49
CA PRO A 334 23.64 -19.20 -16.72
C PRO A 334 23.95 -19.40 -18.21
N TYR A 335 23.58 -18.44 -19.07
CA TYR A 335 23.71 -18.53 -20.54
C TYR A 335 25.06 -19.09 -21.03
N PRO A 336 26.24 -18.63 -20.55
CA PRO A 336 27.52 -19.18 -21.00
C PRO A 336 27.72 -20.65 -20.63
N ALA A 337 27.18 -21.09 -19.47
CA ALA A 337 27.32 -22.48 -19.01
C ALA A 337 26.48 -23.47 -19.83
N ILE A 338 25.44 -22.97 -20.52
CA ILE A 338 24.56 -23.76 -21.39
C ILE A 338 24.84 -23.53 -22.88
N GLY A 339 25.96 -22.87 -23.22
CA GLY A 339 26.37 -22.62 -24.60
C GLY A 339 25.54 -21.58 -25.34
N LEU A 340 24.85 -20.68 -24.63
CA LEU A 340 24.07 -19.58 -25.19
C LEU A 340 24.77 -18.23 -24.98
N PRO A 341 24.55 -17.24 -25.86
CA PRO A 341 25.03 -15.87 -25.66
C PRO A 341 24.38 -15.26 -24.42
N GLU A 342 25.09 -14.33 -23.75
CA GLU A 342 24.55 -13.61 -22.60
C GLU A 342 23.28 -12.82 -22.97
N LEU A 343 22.40 -12.66 -21.97
CA LEU A 343 21.18 -11.88 -22.12
C LEU A 343 21.52 -10.43 -22.41
N SER A 344 21.09 -9.89 -23.55
CA SER A 344 21.33 -8.49 -23.86
C SER A 344 20.61 -7.56 -22.88
N VAL A 345 21.23 -6.42 -22.60
CA VAL A 345 20.70 -5.37 -21.72
C VAL A 345 19.31 -4.91 -22.18
N GLU A 346 19.12 -4.72 -23.48
CA GLU A 346 17.86 -4.26 -24.06
C GLU A 346 16.76 -5.30 -23.86
N LEU A 347 17.07 -6.59 -23.99
CA LEU A 347 16.10 -7.65 -23.81
C LEU A 347 15.65 -7.74 -22.34
N GLU A 348 16.56 -7.62 -21.39
CA GLU A 348 16.20 -7.59 -19.96
C GLU A 348 15.34 -6.37 -19.62
N ARG A 349 15.63 -5.19 -20.18
CA ARG A 349 14.79 -3.99 -20.02
C ARG A 349 13.41 -4.19 -20.63
N TYR A 350 13.30 -4.73 -21.85
CA TYR A 350 12.00 -5.00 -22.47
C TYR A 350 11.19 -6.06 -21.72
N LEU A 351 11.84 -7.06 -21.11
CA LEU A 351 11.17 -8.00 -20.21
C LEU A 351 10.55 -7.28 -19.01
N LEU A 352 11.30 -6.38 -18.36
CA LEU A 352 10.78 -5.55 -17.28
C LEU A 352 9.62 -4.67 -17.75
N TYR A 353 9.75 -3.99 -18.89
CA TYR A 353 8.73 -3.07 -19.41
C TYR A 353 7.43 -3.81 -19.74
N ALA A 354 7.54 -4.94 -20.43
CA ALA A 354 6.40 -5.77 -20.79
C ALA A 354 5.73 -6.34 -19.54
N LEU A 355 6.51 -6.82 -18.56
CA LEU A 355 5.97 -7.33 -17.30
C LEU A 355 5.26 -6.22 -16.53
N ALA A 356 5.90 -5.08 -16.32
CA ALA A 356 5.35 -3.92 -15.62
C ALA A 356 4.03 -3.45 -16.25
N ALA A 357 3.98 -3.32 -17.58
CA ALA A 357 2.78 -2.95 -18.30
C ALA A 357 1.67 -4.01 -18.13
N CYS A 358 1.98 -5.30 -18.33
CA CYS A 358 1.01 -6.38 -18.20
C CYS A 358 0.42 -6.46 -16.79
N VAL A 359 1.25 -6.41 -15.74
CA VAL A 359 0.79 -6.51 -14.35
C VAL A 359 -0.02 -5.27 -13.94
N THR A 360 0.34 -4.08 -14.45
CA THR A 360 -0.41 -2.84 -14.22
C THR A 360 -1.79 -2.89 -14.86
N ILE A 361 -1.87 -3.28 -16.13
CA ILE A 361 -3.16 -3.43 -16.82
C ILE A 361 -4.03 -4.48 -16.11
N ALA A 362 -3.44 -5.61 -15.72
CA ALA A 362 -4.15 -6.67 -14.99
C ALA A 362 -4.64 -6.20 -13.62
N HIS A 363 -3.83 -5.43 -12.89
CA HIS A 363 -4.20 -4.87 -11.58
C HIS A 363 -5.33 -3.85 -11.69
N LEU A 364 -5.25 -2.92 -12.65
CA LEU A 364 -6.30 -1.93 -12.91
C LEU A 364 -7.61 -2.61 -13.33
N HIS A 365 -7.54 -3.63 -14.19
CA HIS A 365 -8.72 -4.40 -14.61
C HIS A 365 -9.33 -5.19 -13.44
N TYR A 366 -8.50 -5.76 -12.55
CA TYR A 366 -8.96 -6.42 -11.33
C TYR A 366 -9.68 -5.45 -10.41
N GLY A 367 -9.07 -4.31 -10.05
CA GLY A 367 -9.67 -3.31 -9.16
C GLY A 367 -10.99 -2.76 -9.70
N ALA A 368 -11.00 -2.34 -10.97
CA ALA A 368 -12.22 -1.85 -11.62
C ALA A 368 -13.32 -2.93 -11.71
N GLY A 369 -12.92 -4.18 -11.97
CA GLY A 369 -13.82 -5.34 -12.02
C GLY A 369 -14.49 -5.62 -10.68
N VAL A 370 -13.71 -5.77 -9.61
CA VAL A 370 -14.20 -6.03 -8.24
C VAL A 370 -15.13 -4.91 -7.79
N VAL A 371 -14.73 -3.64 -7.95
CA VAL A 371 -15.57 -2.48 -7.57
C VAL A 371 -16.90 -2.49 -8.32
N ARG A 372 -16.88 -2.75 -9.63
CA ARG A 372 -18.09 -2.81 -10.45
C ARG A 372 -19.01 -3.97 -10.05
N GLU A 373 -18.45 -5.14 -9.80
CA GLU A 373 -19.21 -6.32 -9.37
C GLU A 373 -19.88 -6.09 -8.00
N MET A 374 -19.17 -5.49 -7.04
CA MET A 374 -19.76 -5.08 -5.76
C MET A 374 -20.83 -4.01 -5.93
N CYS A 375 -20.58 -2.96 -6.73
CA CYS A 375 -21.57 -1.93 -7.02
C CYS A 375 -22.85 -2.53 -7.60
N HIS A 376 -22.72 -3.47 -8.54
CA HIS A 376 -23.86 -4.16 -9.14
C HIS A 376 -24.62 -5.00 -8.13
N HIS A 377 -23.91 -5.79 -7.31
CA HIS A 377 -24.51 -6.65 -6.29
C HIS A 377 -25.26 -5.84 -5.21
N PHE A 378 -24.64 -4.80 -4.66
CA PHE A 378 -25.24 -3.92 -3.65
C PHE A 378 -26.18 -2.85 -4.22
N ARG A 379 -26.29 -2.75 -5.55
CA ARG A 379 -27.09 -1.74 -6.27
C ARG A 379 -26.74 -0.29 -5.90
N ILE A 380 -25.44 -0.04 -5.72
CA ILE A 380 -24.88 1.27 -5.39
C ILE A 380 -24.01 1.79 -6.53
N ARG A 381 -23.64 3.07 -6.46
CA ARG A 381 -22.68 3.71 -7.37
C ARG A 381 -21.48 4.18 -6.55
N CYS A 382 -20.28 3.73 -6.92
CA CYS A 382 -19.05 3.96 -6.16
C CYS A 382 -18.85 5.43 -5.70
N PHE A 383 -19.08 6.39 -6.60
CA PHE A 383 -18.83 7.82 -6.35
C PHE A 383 -20.11 8.65 -6.19
N LYS A 384 -21.25 8.05 -5.81
CA LYS A 384 -22.49 8.80 -5.57
C LYS A 384 -23.16 8.36 -4.29
N ILE A 385 -23.63 9.33 -3.52
CA ILE A 385 -24.48 9.08 -2.36
C ILE A 385 -25.90 8.78 -2.86
N PRO A 386 -26.53 7.69 -2.39
CA PRO A 386 -27.92 7.39 -2.70
C PRO A 386 -28.85 8.52 -2.22
N THR A 387 -29.81 8.92 -3.06
CA THR A 387 -30.82 9.92 -2.69
C THR A 387 -31.92 9.36 -1.77
N ALA A 388 -32.00 8.04 -1.64
CA ALA A 388 -32.89 7.35 -0.71
C ALA A 388 -32.05 6.52 0.28
N PRO A 389 -32.49 6.38 1.54
CA PRO A 389 -31.78 5.56 2.53
C PRO A 389 -31.58 4.14 2.00
N LEU A 390 -30.35 3.62 2.09
CA LEU A 390 -30.10 2.20 1.82
C LEU A 390 -30.90 1.35 2.83
N PRO A 391 -31.45 0.19 2.42
CA PRO A 391 -32.03 -0.75 3.37
C PRO A 391 -30.97 -1.10 4.41
N GLN A 392 -31.18 -0.68 5.66
CA GLN A 392 -30.22 -0.92 6.74
C GLN A 392 -30.13 -2.43 7.00
N THR A 393 -29.00 -3.03 6.66
CA THR A 393 -28.63 -4.35 7.21
C THR A 393 -27.96 -4.13 8.56
N ALA A 394 -28.80 -4.13 9.60
CA ALA A 394 -28.49 -3.96 11.03
C ALA A 394 -28.10 -2.54 11.48
N PRO A 395 -28.42 -2.16 12.75
CA PRO A 395 -28.00 -0.88 13.31
C PRO A 395 -26.46 -0.80 13.38
N PRO A 396 -25.88 0.40 13.28
CA PRO A 396 -24.47 0.60 13.58
C PRO A 396 -24.18 0.16 15.04
N PRO A 397 -22.96 -0.31 15.34
CA PRO A 397 -22.53 -0.49 16.72
C PRO A 397 -22.70 0.83 17.46
N THR A 398 -23.35 0.79 18.62
CA THR A 398 -23.26 1.84 19.63
C THR A 398 -21.85 1.78 20.21
N ASP A 399 -20.88 2.37 19.51
CA ASP A 399 -19.70 2.91 20.20
C ASP A 399 -20.12 4.28 20.73
N ASP A 400 -19.96 4.43 22.03
CA ASP A 400 -20.43 5.55 22.83
C ASP A 400 -20.10 6.90 22.19
N MET A 401 -21.14 7.54 21.68
CA MET A 401 -21.24 9.00 21.64
C MET A 401 -21.49 9.51 23.08
N GLU A 402 -20.66 9.14 24.05
CA GLU A 402 -20.58 9.89 25.29
C GLU A 402 -19.55 11.01 25.12
N ASP A 403 -20.02 12.22 25.40
CA ASP A 403 -19.29 13.49 25.50
C ASP A 403 -18.84 14.17 24.20
N ILE A 404 -19.84 14.68 23.46
CA ILE A 404 -19.74 16.01 22.87
C ILE A 404 -20.77 16.91 23.57
N ALA A 405 -20.37 17.46 24.71
CA ALA A 405 -20.97 18.66 25.28
C ALA A 405 -19.92 19.79 25.21
N LEU A 406 -20.18 20.73 24.29
CA LEU A 406 -19.56 22.06 24.06
C LEU A 406 -18.04 22.16 23.91
#